data_AF-A0A840S876-F1
#
_entry.id   AF-A0A840S876-F1
#
_cell.length_a   1.000
_cell.length_b   1.000
_cell.length_c   1.000
_cell.angle_alpha   90.00
_cell.angle_beta   90.00
_cell.angle_gamma   90.00
#
_symmetry.space_group_name_H-M   'P 1'
#
loop_
_entity.id
_entity.type
_entity.pdbx_description
1 polymer ?
#
loop_
_entity_poly.entity_id
_entity_poly.type
_entity_poly.pdbx_seq_one_letter_code
_entity_poly.pdbx_strand_id
1 'polypeptide(L)'
;MFNRFAKQKLFSVYGISVIGSAVSAVVQIYCSSLYLGEGTFILLGPMLIFNTVSGIITAFFSTKIFLPEEINLQLDTCIFENDSSKTRLHLFIALLIFFACASVFFINKLFLLTGIFIAALIIQKLCKRRIYLLPHISLWLFIFISTVFVPDGKIIFKIWNVSFTQGALITALQKSLRLSAVSAFSQCAVCLRPPEGTILALTLQYYRKLSDTFRSAQGNIFRRIKITLGQQ
;
A
#
# COMPACT_ATOMS: atom_id res chain seq x y z
N MET A 1 -10.02 37.19 -19.82
CA MET A 1 -10.66 35.85 -19.87
C MET A 1 -9.73 34.72 -19.42
N PHE A 2 -8.45 34.72 -19.83
CA PHE A 2 -7.43 33.72 -19.48
C PHE A 2 -7.21 33.49 -17.96
N ASN A 3 -7.28 34.56 -17.15
CA ASN A 3 -7.05 34.49 -15.71
C ASN A 3 -8.19 33.79 -14.92
N ARG A 4 -9.43 33.77 -15.44
CA ARG A 4 -10.55 33.03 -14.84
C ARG A 4 -10.46 31.53 -15.15
N PHE A 5 -10.09 31.18 -16.38
CA PHE A 5 -9.92 29.77 -16.80
C PHE A 5 -8.75 29.10 -16.07
N ALA A 6 -7.61 29.79 -15.94
CA ALA A 6 -6.46 29.27 -15.17
C ALA A 6 -6.81 29.10 -13.68
N LYS A 7 -7.50 30.07 -13.06
CA LYS A 7 -7.98 29.94 -11.68
C LYS A 7 -8.98 28.80 -11.51
N GLN A 8 -9.96 28.65 -12.41
CA GLN A 8 -10.93 27.56 -12.35
C GLN A 8 -10.26 26.19 -12.53
N LYS A 9 -9.30 26.06 -13.45
CA LYS A 9 -8.56 24.81 -13.68
C LYS A 9 -7.66 24.46 -12.50
N LEU A 10 -6.99 25.46 -11.89
CA LEU A 10 -6.21 25.28 -10.67
C LEU A 10 -7.10 24.88 -9.49
N PHE A 11 -8.16 25.62 -9.20
CA PHE A 11 -9.10 25.26 -8.12
C PHE A 11 -9.74 23.88 -8.34
N SER A 12 -10.01 23.50 -9.60
CA SER A 12 -10.52 22.17 -9.95
C SER A 12 -9.50 21.07 -9.66
N VAL A 13 -8.23 21.23 -10.03
CA VAL A 13 -7.19 20.19 -9.81
C VAL A 13 -6.90 20.03 -8.31
N TYR A 14 -6.77 21.13 -7.57
CA TYR A 14 -6.58 21.08 -6.12
C TYR A 14 -7.80 20.49 -5.42
N GLY A 15 -9.01 20.88 -5.81
CA GLY A 15 -10.26 20.35 -5.26
C GLY A 15 -10.42 18.85 -5.49
N ILE A 16 -10.24 18.39 -6.73
CA ILE A 16 -10.33 16.96 -7.08
C ILE A 16 -9.29 16.14 -6.31
N SER A 17 -8.05 16.63 -6.21
CA SER A 17 -6.98 15.94 -5.49
C SER A 17 -7.26 15.83 -3.98
N VAL A 18 -7.71 16.92 -3.34
CA VAL A 18 -8.05 16.93 -1.91
C VAL A 18 -9.25 16.04 -1.62
N ILE A 19 -10.32 16.15 -2.41
CA ILE A 19 -11.52 15.30 -2.24
C ILE A 19 -11.16 13.83 -2.45
N GLY A 20 -10.40 13.51 -3.51
CA GLY A 20 -9.96 12.13 -3.76
C GLY A 20 -9.13 11.55 -2.61
N SER A 21 -8.21 12.35 -2.07
CA SER A 21 -7.39 11.95 -0.92
C SER A 21 -8.23 11.78 0.38
N ALA A 22 -9.21 12.65 0.60
CA ALA A 22 -10.12 12.56 1.74
C ALA A 22 -11.03 11.33 1.65
N VAL A 23 -11.63 11.07 0.49
CA VAL A 23 -12.45 9.86 0.25
C VAL A 23 -11.61 8.60 0.43
N SER A 24 -10.37 8.59 -0.08
CA SER A 24 -9.43 7.48 0.14
C SER A 24 -9.15 7.25 1.62
N ALA A 25 -8.98 8.32 2.41
CA ALA A 25 -8.81 8.24 3.88
C ALA A 25 -10.01 7.59 4.55
N VAL A 26 -11.23 8.03 4.19
CA VAL A 26 -12.48 7.52 4.75
C VAL A 26 -12.64 6.04 4.45
N VAL A 27 -12.40 5.63 3.19
CA VAL A 27 -12.47 4.21 2.79
C VAL A 27 -11.42 3.38 3.52
N GLN A 28 -10.19 3.88 3.68
CA GLN A 28 -9.12 3.19 4.41
C GLN A 28 -9.47 3.00 5.90
N ILE A 29 -9.97 4.04 6.58
CA ILE A 29 -10.41 3.94 7.97
C ILE A 29 -11.63 3.04 8.09
N TYR A 30 -12.59 3.12 7.16
CA TYR A 30 -13.76 2.26 7.17
C TYR A 30 -13.36 0.79 7.06
N CYS A 31 -12.55 0.42 6.05
CA CYS A 31 -12.02 -0.93 5.91
C CYS A 31 -11.17 -1.37 7.12
N SER A 32 -10.39 -0.45 7.69
CA SER A 32 -9.59 -0.72 8.89
C SER A 32 -10.49 -0.96 10.12
N SER A 33 -11.57 -0.20 10.26
CA SER A 33 -12.54 -0.32 11.36
C SER A 33 -13.29 -1.63 11.34
N LEU A 34 -13.57 -2.21 10.16
CA LEU A 34 -14.16 -3.54 10.02
C LEU A 34 -13.28 -4.64 10.66
N TYR A 35 -11.96 -4.42 10.74
CA TYR A 35 -11.03 -5.40 11.28
C TYR A 35 -10.52 -5.05 12.69
N LEU A 36 -10.18 -3.79 12.94
CA LEU A 36 -9.64 -3.31 14.20
C LEU A 36 -10.72 -2.96 15.23
N GLY A 37 -11.93 -2.61 14.78
CA GLY A 37 -13.07 -2.19 15.60
C GLY A 37 -13.37 -0.69 15.51
N GLU A 38 -14.48 -0.28 16.13
CA GLU A 38 -15.03 1.09 16.07
C GLU A 38 -14.07 2.16 16.62
N GLY A 39 -13.19 1.81 17.57
CA GLY A 39 -12.18 2.73 18.10
C GLY A 39 -11.23 3.30 17.05
N THR A 40 -11.16 2.69 15.86
CA THR A 40 -10.36 3.16 14.73
C THR A 40 -10.87 4.48 14.15
N PHE A 41 -12.17 4.79 14.29
CA PHE A 41 -12.74 6.05 13.79
C PHE A 41 -12.17 7.29 14.48
N ILE A 42 -11.59 7.15 15.68
CA ILE A 42 -10.88 8.23 16.37
C ILE A 42 -9.71 8.74 15.53
N LEU A 43 -9.10 7.88 14.71
CA LEU A 43 -7.98 8.21 13.85
C LEU A 43 -8.39 8.92 12.55
N LEU A 44 -9.69 8.98 12.24
CA LEU A 44 -10.20 9.60 11.02
C LEU A 44 -9.82 11.08 10.93
N GLY A 45 -9.99 11.84 12.02
CA GLY A 45 -9.67 13.27 12.08
C GLY A 45 -8.22 13.57 11.71
N PRO A 46 -7.23 13.02 12.44
CA PRO A 46 -5.82 13.18 12.10
C PRO A 46 -5.50 12.71 10.67
N MET A 47 -6.04 11.57 10.24
CA MET A 47 -5.76 11.02 8.91
C MET A 47 -6.29 11.89 7.77
N LEU A 48 -7.46 12.53 7.94
CA LEU A 48 -8.00 13.48 6.98
C LEU A 48 -7.11 14.73 6.82
N ILE A 49 -6.52 15.22 7.91
CA ILE A 49 -5.59 16.35 7.86
C ILE A 49 -4.34 15.97 7.05
N PHE A 50 -3.72 14.82 7.36
CA PHE A 50 -2.55 14.33 6.61
C PHE A 50 -2.88 14.09 5.12
N ASN A 51 -4.03 13.51 4.83
CA ASN A 51 -4.44 13.23 3.46
C ASN A 51 -4.79 14.51 2.69
N THR A 52 -5.34 15.53 3.35
CA THR A 52 -5.55 16.85 2.74
C THR A 52 -4.22 17.48 2.34
N VAL A 53 -3.22 17.46 3.24
CA VAL A 53 -1.86 17.94 2.93
C VAL A 53 -1.26 17.16 1.76
N SER A 54 -1.39 15.82 1.76
CA SER A 54 -0.96 14.98 0.65
C SER A 54 -1.65 15.33 -0.68
N GLY A 55 -2.95 15.63 -0.64
CA GLY A 55 -3.74 16.05 -1.80
C GLY A 55 -3.28 17.40 -2.36
N ILE A 56 -2.95 18.37 -1.50
CA ILE A 56 -2.40 19.67 -1.90
C ILE A 56 -1.03 19.50 -2.54
N ILE A 57 -0.15 18.68 -1.95
CA ILE A 57 1.18 18.39 -2.50
C ILE A 57 1.05 17.72 -3.87
N THR A 58 0.14 16.76 -4.02
CA THR A 58 -0.12 16.05 -5.28
C THR A 58 -0.60 17.02 -6.37
N ALA A 59 -1.52 17.93 -6.04
CA ALA A 59 -1.99 18.96 -6.96
C ALA A 59 -0.89 19.95 -7.35
N PHE A 60 -0.02 20.32 -6.41
CA PHE A 60 1.15 21.15 -6.70
C PHE A 60 2.09 20.49 -7.70
N PHE A 61 2.40 19.20 -7.53
CA PHE A 61 3.23 18.47 -8.51
C PHE A 61 2.53 18.34 -9.86
N SER A 62 1.23 18.01 -9.88
CA SER A 62 0.46 17.89 -11.11
C SER A 62 0.38 19.18 -11.91
N THR A 63 0.44 20.34 -11.27
CA THR A 63 0.39 21.65 -11.96
C THR A 63 1.76 22.12 -12.42
N LYS A 64 2.84 21.67 -11.76
CA LYS A 64 4.22 22.00 -12.13
C LYS A 64 4.83 21.05 -13.16
N ILE A 65 4.32 19.82 -13.24
CA ILE A 65 4.75 18.81 -14.21
C ILE A 65 3.83 18.91 -15.41
N PHE A 66 4.33 19.40 -16.53
CA PHE A 66 3.59 19.37 -17.79
C PHE A 66 3.61 17.92 -18.29
N LEU A 67 2.48 17.22 -18.29
CA LEU A 67 2.43 15.88 -18.89
C LEU A 67 2.35 16.06 -20.42
N PRO A 68 3.27 15.48 -21.21
CA PRO A 68 3.09 15.41 -22.64
C PRO A 68 1.90 14.50 -22.97
N GLU A 69 1.19 14.82 -24.05
CA GLU A 69 0.01 14.08 -24.52
C GLU A 69 0.39 12.68 -25.00
N GLU A 70 1.63 12.51 -25.45
CA GLU A 70 2.23 11.22 -25.81
C GLU A 70 3.59 11.05 -25.11
N ILE A 71 3.74 9.97 -24.36
CA ILE A 71 5.04 9.56 -23.83
C ILE A 71 5.67 8.67 -24.89
N ASN A 72 6.64 9.20 -25.65
CA ASN A 72 7.44 8.46 -26.63
C ASN A 72 8.41 7.52 -25.91
N LEU A 73 7.85 6.51 -25.28
CA LEU A 73 8.58 5.44 -24.62
C LEU A 73 8.66 4.30 -25.62
N GLN A 74 9.86 4.08 -26.17
CA GLN A 74 10.18 2.83 -26.85
C GLN A 74 10.04 1.71 -25.82
N LEU A 75 8.82 1.15 -25.74
CA LEU A 75 8.61 -0.13 -25.13
C LEU A 75 9.39 -1.11 -25.99
N ASP A 76 10.37 -1.77 -25.38
CA ASP A 76 10.91 -2.98 -25.98
C ASP A 76 9.69 -3.90 -26.13
N THR A 77 9.20 -4.06 -27.35
CA THR A 77 8.37 -5.20 -27.72
C THR A 77 9.28 -6.41 -27.62
N CYS A 78 9.62 -6.80 -26.40
CA CYS A 78 10.07 -8.14 -26.14
C CYS A 78 8.90 -8.99 -26.63
N ILE A 79 9.11 -9.69 -27.74
CA ILE A 79 8.28 -10.79 -28.17
C ILE A 79 8.39 -11.79 -27.03
N PHE A 80 7.49 -11.66 -26.07
CA PHE A 80 7.40 -12.60 -25.00
C PHE A 80 6.67 -13.82 -25.58
N GLU A 81 7.32 -14.96 -25.43
CA GLU A 81 6.84 -16.23 -25.92
C GLU A 81 5.62 -16.63 -25.07
N ASN A 82 4.43 -16.61 -25.68
CA ASN A 82 3.15 -16.92 -25.04
C ASN A 82 3.09 -18.40 -24.67
N ASP A 83 3.78 -18.76 -23.60
CA ASP A 83 3.80 -20.11 -23.06
C ASP A 83 2.56 -20.29 -22.18
N SER A 84 1.44 -20.62 -22.82
CA SER A 84 0.10 -20.83 -22.21
C SER A 84 0.13 -21.70 -20.95
N SER A 85 1.07 -22.65 -20.88
CA SER A 85 1.32 -23.51 -19.71
C SER A 85 1.78 -22.70 -18.48
N LYS A 86 2.72 -21.76 -18.68
CA LYS A 86 3.24 -20.90 -17.60
C LYS A 86 2.16 -19.95 -17.08
N THR A 87 1.29 -19.42 -17.94
CA THR A 87 0.20 -18.52 -17.53
C THR A 87 -0.78 -19.18 -16.55
N ARG A 88 -1.19 -20.43 -16.81
CA ARG A 88 -2.08 -21.18 -15.91
C ARG A 88 -1.42 -21.44 -14.55
N LEU A 89 -0.12 -21.73 -14.54
CA LEU A 89 0.63 -21.93 -13.31
C LEU A 89 0.76 -20.65 -12.47
N HIS A 90 1.00 -19.50 -13.10
CA HIS A 90 1.03 -18.22 -12.38
C HIS A 90 -0.33 -17.86 -11.79
N LEU A 91 -1.44 -18.08 -12.52
CA LEU A 91 -2.79 -17.89 -11.99
C LEU A 91 -3.08 -18.82 -10.81
N PHE A 92 -2.66 -20.07 -10.88
CA PHE A 92 -2.80 -21.02 -9.78
C PHE A 92 -2.02 -20.57 -8.53
N ILE A 93 -0.79 -20.12 -8.69
CA ILE A 93 0.02 -19.58 -7.58
C ILE A 93 -0.64 -18.31 -7.01
N ALA A 94 -1.18 -17.44 -7.85
CA ALA A 94 -1.90 -16.24 -7.40
C ALA A 94 -3.11 -16.59 -6.54
N LEU A 95 -3.91 -17.56 -7.00
CA LEU A 95 -5.05 -18.08 -6.28
C LEU A 95 -4.63 -18.72 -4.94
N LEU A 96 -3.54 -19.49 -4.94
CA LEU A 96 -3.00 -20.10 -3.72
C LEU A 96 -2.56 -19.05 -2.71
N ILE A 97 -1.86 -17.99 -3.15
CA ILE A 97 -1.46 -16.87 -2.28
C ILE A 97 -2.71 -16.16 -1.74
N PHE A 98 -3.74 -15.95 -2.56
CA PHE A 98 -5.00 -15.34 -2.13
C PHE A 98 -5.70 -16.19 -1.06
N PHE A 99 -5.82 -17.50 -1.26
CA PHE A 99 -6.36 -18.43 -0.26
C PHE A 99 -5.50 -18.47 1.01
N ALA A 100 -4.18 -18.44 0.89
CA ALA A 100 -3.27 -18.35 2.03
C ALA A 100 -3.53 -17.08 2.84
N CYS A 101 -3.62 -15.90 2.19
CA CYS A 101 -3.96 -14.64 2.84
C CYS A 101 -5.33 -14.70 3.55
N ALA A 102 -6.35 -15.25 2.89
CA ALA A 102 -7.68 -15.40 3.49
C ALA A 102 -7.66 -16.34 4.70
N SER A 103 -6.93 -17.45 4.63
CA SER A 103 -6.85 -18.44 5.71
C SER A 103 -6.29 -17.87 7.02
N VAL A 104 -5.35 -16.91 6.94
CA VAL A 104 -4.72 -16.27 8.10
C VAL A 104 -5.75 -15.59 9.01
N PHE A 105 -6.86 -15.09 8.47
CA PHE A 105 -7.89 -14.40 9.24
C PHE A 105 -8.72 -15.34 10.13
N PHE A 106 -8.85 -16.63 9.76
CA PHE A 106 -9.65 -17.60 10.52
C PHE A 106 -8.91 -18.21 11.72
N ILE A 107 -7.62 -17.93 11.86
CA ILE A 107 -6.75 -18.60 12.84
C ILE A 107 -6.76 -17.83 14.16
N ASN A 108 -7.36 -18.44 15.19
CA ASN A 108 -7.49 -17.85 16.53
C ASN A 108 -6.35 -18.23 17.50
N LYS A 109 -5.54 -19.25 17.17
CA LYS A 109 -4.45 -19.71 18.05
C LYS A 109 -3.18 -18.90 17.78
N LEU A 110 -2.69 -18.21 18.82
CA LEU A 110 -1.51 -17.35 18.73
C LEU A 110 -0.25 -18.12 18.29
N PHE A 111 0.00 -19.29 18.86
CA PHE A 111 1.14 -20.14 18.49
C PHE A 111 1.16 -20.49 17.00
N LEU A 112 0.00 -20.85 16.44
CA LEU A 112 -0.13 -21.21 15.04
C LEU A 112 0.08 -19.99 14.14
N LEU A 113 -0.42 -18.83 14.56
CA LEU A 113 -0.25 -17.57 13.84
C LEU A 113 1.21 -17.10 13.78
N THR A 114 1.95 -17.23 14.88
CA THR A 114 3.40 -16.96 14.89
C THR A 114 4.15 -17.90 13.96
N GLY A 115 3.78 -19.19 13.96
CA GLY A 115 4.35 -20.19 13.04
C GLY A 115 4.13 -19.81 11.57
N ILE A 116 2.91 -19.38 11.21
CA ILE A 116 2.60 -18.92 9.85
C ILE A 116 3.36 -17.64 9.50
N PHE A 117 3.48 -16.69 10.43
CA PHE A 117 4.24 -15.47 10.17
C PHE A 117 5.72 -15.79 9.86
N ILE A 118 6.34 -16.68 10.63
CA ILE A 118 7.71 -17.15 10.37
C ILE A 118 7.78 -17.85 9.00
N ALA A 119 6.84 -18.74 8.69
CA ALA A 119 6.77 -19.40 7.39
C ALA A 119 6.64 -18.39 6.23
N ALA A 120 5.83 -17.35 6.39
CA ALA A 120 5.67 -16.29 5.40
C ALA A 120 6.97 -15.51 5.17
N LEU A 121 7.73 -15.20 6.24
CA LEU A 121 9.06 -14.57 6.11
C LEU A 121 10.06 -15.49 5.41
N ILE A 122 10.02 -16.79 5.67
CA ILE A 122 10.86 -17.78 4.98
C ILE A 122 10.51 -17.80 3.49
N ILE A 123 9.23 -17.90 3.12
CA ILE A 123 8.77 -17.86 1.72
C ILE A 123 9.22 -16.56 1.05
N GLN A 124 9.08 -15.42 1.72
CA GLN A 124 9.54 -14.13 1.20
C GLN A 124 11.06 -14.11 0.94
N LYS A 125 11.85 -14.73 1.83
CA LYS A 125 13.30 -14.90 1.63
C LYS A 125 13.61 -15.81 0.45
N LEU A 126 12.85 -16.90 0.26
CA LEU A 126 12.97 -17.80 -0.90
C LEU A 126 12.63 -17.08 -2.21
N CYS A 127 11.67 -16.15 -2.18
CA CYS A 127 11.35 -15.24 -3.29
C CYS A 127 12.43 -14.17 -3.55
N LYS A 128 13.60 -14.23 -2.89
CA LYS A 128 14.74 -13.30 -3.01
C LYS A 128 14.38 -11.83 -2.74
N ARG A 129 13.34 -11.59 -1.94
CA ARG A 129 12.93 -10.24 -1.52
C ARG A 129 13.69 -9.82 -0.27
N ARG A 130 14.16 -8.57 -0.25
CA ARG A 130 14.69 -7.96 0.99
C ARG A 130 13.55 -7.77 1.98
N ILE A 131 13.73 -8.27 3.18
CA ILE A 131 12.77 -8.12 4.28
C ILE A 131 13.02 -6.76 4.90
N TYR A 132 12.13 -5.80 4.63
CA TYR A 132 12.13 -4.52 5.33
C TYR A 132 11.39 -4.72 6.65
N LEU A 133 12.10 -4.65 7.77
CA LEU A 133 11.51 -4.84 9.10
C LEU A 133 10.70 -3.62 9.57
N LEU A 134 11.08 -2.42 9.09
CA LEU A 134 10.51 -1.14 9.51
C LEU A 134 8.98 -1.06 9.30
N PRO A 135 8.41 -1.46 8.15
CA PRO A 135 6.95 -1.47 7.96
C PRO A 135 6.21 -2.37 8.96
N HIS A 136 6.78 -3.52 9.32
CA HIS A 136 6.17 -4.42 10.30
C HIS A 136 6.19 -3.82 11.71
N ILE A 137 7.32 -3.23 12.12
CA ILE A 137 7.44 -2.57 13.43
C ILE A 137 6.46 -1.38 13.52
N SER A 138 6.39 -0.55 12.47
CA SER A 138 5.46 0.58 12.43
C SER A 138 4.01 0.12 12.51
N LEU A 139 3.65 -0.95 11.79
CA LEU A 139 2.31 -1.54 11.81
C LEU A 139 1.97 -2.10 13.19
N TRP A 140 2.92 -2.76 13.85
CA TRP A 140 2.73 -3.29 15.20
C TRP A 140 2.48 -2.16 16.18
N LEU A 141 3.34 -1.15 16.19
CA LEU A 141 3.20 0.02 17.05
C LEU A 141 1.82 0.67 16.89
N PHE A 142 1.38 0.86 15.65
CA PHE A 142 0.07 1.43 15.34
C PHE A 142 -1.08 0.57 15.91
N ILE A 143 -1.04 -0.75 15.72
CA ILE A 143 -2.07 -1.65 16.23
C ILE A 143 -2.08 -1.66 17.75
N PHE A 144 -0.92 -1.68 18.40
CA PHE A 144 -0.82 -1.59 19.86
C PHE A 144 -1.48 -0.31 20.36
N ILE A 145 -1.12 0.86 19.80
CA ILE A 145 -1.73 2.15 20.19
C ILE A 145 -3.24 2.11 19.99
N SER A 146 -3.75 1.63 18.85
CA SER A 146 -5.19 1.59 18.57
C SER A 146 -5.97 0.62 19.47
N THR A 147 -5.34 -0.49 19.89
CA THR A 147 -6.01 -1.54 20.68
C THR A 147 -5.94 -1.28 22.18
N VAL A 148 -4.95 -0.51 22.66
CA VAL A 148 -4.83 -0.13 24.07
C VAL A 148 -6.02 0.67 24.58
N PHE A 149 -6.71 1.40 23.70
CA PHE A 149 -7.92 2.14 24.05
C PHE A 149 -9.16 1.27 24.20
N VAL A 150 -9.12 -0.02 23.84
CA VAL A 150 -10.23 -0.95 23.97
C VAL A 150 -9.99 -1.83 25.20
N PRO A 151 -10.69 -1.59 26.32
CA PRO A 151 -10.52 -2.39 27.53
C PRO A 151 -11.09 -3.80 27.30
N ASP A 152 -10.24 -4.82 27.36
CA ASP A 152 -10.65 -6.21 27.17
C ASP A 152 -9.88 -7.15 28.13
N GLY A 153 -10.62 -7.77 29.05
CA GLY A 153 -10.07 -8.73 30.02
C GLY A 153 -9.44 -8.11 31.28
N LYS A 154 -8.55 -8.87 31.92
CA LYS A 154 -7.95 -8.53 33.22
C LYS A 154 -7.04 -7.30 33.11
N ILE A 155 -7.22 -6.33 34.00
CA ILE A 155 -6.40 -5.12 34.09
C ILE A 155 -5.05 -5.50 34.68
N ILE A 156 -3.97 -5.29 33.92
CA ILE A 156 -2.59 -5.50 34.40
C ILE A 156 -2.06 -4.22 35.03
N PHE A 157 -2.31 -3.08 34.38
CA PHE A 157 -1.77 -1.80 34.79
C PHE A 157 -2.75 -0.68 34.46
N LYS A 158 -2.90 0.31 35.35
CA LYS A 158 -3.76 1.47 35.13
C LYS A 158 -2.89 2.72 35.14
N ILE A 159 -2.75 3.38 34.00
CA ILE A 159 -2.08 4.69 33.91
C ILE A 159 -3.17 5.73 33.82
N TRP A 160 -3.34 6.50 34.89
CA TRP A 160 -4.31 7.57 34.99
C TRP A 160 -5.75 7.06 34.73
N ASN A 161 -6.30 7.27 33.53
CA ASN A 161 -7.64 6.81 33.15
C ASN A 161 -7.65 5.71 32.07
N VAL A 162 -6.48 5.20 31.66
CA VAL A 162 -6.36 4.12 30.66
C VAL A 162 -5.98 2.83 31.37
N SER A 163 -6.85 1.83 31.29
CA SER A 163 -6.62 0.49 31.84
C SER A 163 -5.96 -0.38 30.79
N PHE A 164 -4.67 -0.68 30.97
CA PHE A 164 -3.92 -1.62 30.17
C PHE A 164 -4.31 -3.04 30.58
N THR A 165 -4.94 -3.77 29.67
CA THR A 165 -5.50 -5.10 29.93
C THR A 165 -4.71 -6.19 29.23
N GLN A 166 -4.66 -7.38 29.84
CA GLN A 166 -3.99 -8.55 29.26
C GLN A 166 -4.64 -8.98 27.94
N GLY A 167 -5.98 -8.90 27.87
CA GLY A 167 -6.72 -9.25 26.66
C GLY A 167 -6.41 -8.29 25.52
N ALA A 168 -6.38 -6.99 25.77
CA ALA A 168 -6.00 -6.00 24.75
C ALA A 168 -4.60 -6.27 24.16
N LEU A 169 -3.62 -6.66 24.99
CA LEU A 169 -2.27 -6.97 24.52
C LEU A 169 -2.23 -8.22 23.65
N ILE A 170 -2.90 -9.30 24.07
CA ILE A 170 -2.97 -10.55 23.30
C ILE A 170 -3.71 -10.31 21.98
N THR A 171 -4.84 -9.58 22.02
CA THR A 171 -5.63 -9.21 20.84
C THR A 171 -4.84 -8.32 19.88
N ALA A 172 -4.09 -7.34 20.39
CA ALA A 172 -3.21 -6.51 19.59
C ALA A 172 -2.12 -7.34 18.89
N LEU A 173 -1.50 -8.27 19.62
CA LEU A 173 -0.47 -9.15 19.08
C LEU A 173 -1.03 -10.11 18.02
N GLN A 174 -2.23 -10.65 18.21
CA GLN A 174 -2.90 -11.48 17.20
C GLN A 174 -3.24 -10.67 15.95
N LYS A 175 -3.81 -9.47 16.10
CA LYS A 175 -4.13 -8.59 14.98
C LYS A 175 -2.88 -8.19 14.19
N SER A 176 -1.79 -7.87 14.89
CA SER A 176 -0.53 -7.44 14.28
C SER A 176 0.21 -8.57 13.57
N LEU A 177 0.21 -9.78 14.14
CA LEU A 177 0.76 -10.96 13.49
C LEU A 177 -0.03 -11.36 12.24
N ARG A 178 -1.38 -11.31 12.28
CA ARG A 178 -2.24 -11.56 11.11
C ARG A 178 -1.93 -10.59 9.98
N LEU A 179 -1.92 -9.29 10.26
CA LEU A 179 -1.64 -8.27 9.25
C LEU A 179 -0.21 -8.35 8.71
N SER A 180 0.78 -8.65 9.56
CA SER A 180 2.16 -8.87 9.12
C SER A 180 2.31 -10.11 8.25
N ALA A 181 1.64 -11.22 8.57
CA ALA A 181 1.64 -12.44 7.76
C ALA A 181 0.98 -12.21 6.39
N VAL A 182 -0.20 -11.57 6.36
CA VAL A 182 -0.88 -11.21 5.11
C VAL A 182 -0.02 -10.25 4.27
N SER A 183 0.65 -9.27 4.90
CA SER A 183 1.58 -8.38 4.19
C SER A 183 2.76 -9.13 3.58
N ALA A 184 3.36 -10.09 4.31
CA ALA A 184 4.46 -10.91 3.80
C ALA A 184 4.00 -11.80 2.62
N PHE A 185 2.83 -12.45 2.72
CA PHE A 185 2.25 -13.21 1.61
C PHE A 185 1.91 -12.31 0.41
N SER A 186 1.34 -11.14 0.64
CA SER A 186 1.05 -10.16 -0.42
C SER A 186 2.32 -9.70 -1.14
N GLN A 187 3.47 -9.59 -0.45
CA GLN A 187 4.74 -9.27 -1.09
C GLN A 187 5.25 -10.40 -1.99
N CYS A 188 4.90 -11.65 -1.67
CA CYS A 188 5.20 -12.80 -2.53
C CYS A 188 4.35 -12.78 -3.82
N ALA A 189 3.18 -12.16 -3.81
CA ALA A 189 2.34 -11.98 -5.00
C ALA A 189 3.04 -11.15 -6.09
N VAL A 190 4.04 -10.32 -5.75
CA VAL A 190 4.79 -9.55 -6.76
C VAL A 190 5.67 -10.44 -7.64
N CYS A 191 5.92 -11.69 -7.25
CA CYS A 191 6.57 -12.68 -8.12
C CYS A 191 5.67 -13.12 -9.28
N LEU A 192 4.37 -12.85 -9.20
CA LEU A 192 3.42 -13.15 -10.26
C LEU A 192 3.62 -12.18 -11.42
N ARG A 193 3.91 -12.73 -12.59
CA ARG A 193 3.93 -11.98 -13.84
C ARG A 193 2.54 -12.05 -14.46
N PRO A 194 1.85 -10.92 -14.68
CA PRO A 194 0.56 -10.95 -15.36
C PRO A 194 0.75 -11.40 -16.82
N PRO A 195 -0.26 -12.06 -17.40
CA PRO A 195 -0.20 -12.51 -18.79
C PRO A 195 -0.05 -11.32 -19.75
N GLU A 196 0.69 -11.58 -20.83
CA GLU A 196 0.95 -10.61 -21.90
C GLU A 196 -0.34 -10.18 -22.60
N GLY A 197 -0.34 -8.95 -23.13
CA GLY A 197 -1.52 -8.36 -23.77
C GLY A 197 -2.59 -7.84 -22.81
N THR A 198 -2.48 -8.09 -21.51
CA THR A 198 -3.38 -7.46 -20.53
C THR A 198 -3.00 -6.00 -20.26
N ILE A 199 -4.00 -5.17 -19.99
CA ILE A 199 -3.80 -3.77 -19.56
C ILE A 199 -2.88 -3.70 -18.33
N LEU A 200 -2.97 -4.70 -17.44
CA LEU A 200 -2.12 -4.80 -16.25
C LEU A 200 -0.64 -5.04 -16.62
N ALA A 201 -0.36 -5.92 -17.57
CA ALA A 201 1.01 -6.14 -18.05
C ALA A 201 1.58 -4.88 -18.71
N LEU A 202 0.79 -4.22 -19.56
CA LEU A 202 1.20 -2.98 -20.24
C LEU A 202 1.48 -1.85 -19.24
N THR A 203 0.58 -1.62 -18.29
CA THR A 203 0.75 -0.59 -17.24
C THR A 203 1.97 -0.84 -16.36
N LEU A 204 2.25 -2.08 -16.00
CA LEU A 204 3.47 -2.43 -15.26
C LEU A 204 4.74 -2.21 -16.08
N GLN A 205 4.72 -2.47 -17.39
CA GLN A 205 5.86 -2.19 -18.27
C GLN A 205 6.15 -0.70 -18.37
N TYR A 206 5.11 0.13 -18.59
CA TYR A 206 5.24 1.59 -18.57
C TYR A 206 5.80 2.08 -17.24
N TYR A 207 5.23 1.61 -16.12
CA TYR A 207 5.70 1.99 -14.79
C TYR A 207 7.17 1.62 -14.57
N ARG A 208 7.58 0.41 -14.96
CA ARG A 208 8.95 -0.06 -14.80
C ARG A 208 9.93 0.79 -15.60
N LYS A 209 9.63 1.05 -16.88
CA LYS A 209 10.48 1.88 -17.74
C LYS A 209 10.56 3.32 -17.23
N LEU A 210 9.44 3.93 -16.83
CA LEU A 210 9.44 5.27 -16.21
C LEU A 210 10.30 5.30 -14.94
N SER A 211 10.15 4.30 -14.07
CA SER A 211 10.95 4.19 -12.84
C SER A 211 12.44 4.00 -13.14
N ASP A 212 12.79 3.17 -14.12
CA ASP A 212 14.18 2.91 -14.49
C ASP A 212 14.83 4.15 -15.10
N THR A 213 14.12 4.88 -15.98
CA THR A 213 14.57 6.19 -16.51
C THR A 213 14.71 7.24 -15.41
N PHE A 214 13.78 7.29 -14.44
CA PHE A 214 13.87 8.22 -13.31
C PHE A 214 15.08 7.93 -12.41
N ARG A 215 15.40 6.65 -12.21
CA ARG A 215 16.55 6.21 -11.41
C ARG A 215 17.88 6.47 -12.09
N SER A 216 17.95 6.29 -13.41
CA SER A 216 19.15 6.54 -14.21
C SER A 216 19.37 8.03 -14.51
N ALA A 217 18.31 8.83 -14.52
CA ALA A 217 18.40 10.28 -14.73
C ALA A 217 19.21 10.97 -13.62
N GLN A 218 20.12 11.86 -14.03
CA GLN A 218 20.97 12.64 -13.12
C GLN A 218 20.37 14.01 -12.79
N GLY A 219 20.72 14.54 -11.61
CA GLY A 219 20.31 15.87 -11.15
C GLY A 219 19.16 15.87 -10.13
N ASN A 220 18.57 17.06 -9.92
CA ASN A 220 17.47 17.28 -8.97
C ASN A 220 16.19 16.56 -9.38
N ILE A 221 15.30 16.28 -8.41
CA ILE A 221 14.03 15.55 -8.62
C ILE A 221 13.24 16.12 -9.80
N PHE A 222 13.08 17.45 -9.91
CA PHE A 222 12.38 18.08 -11.03
C PHE A 222 13.03 17.83 -12.39
N ARG A 223 14.38 17.83 -12.46
CA ARG A 223 15.11 17.54 -13.69
C ARG A 223 14.97 16.07 -14.08
N ARG A 224 15.03 15.16 -13.11
CA ARG A 224 14.78 13.73 -13.33
C ARG A 224 13.37 13.47 -13.84
N ILE A 225 12.36 14.13 -13.27
CA ILE A 225 10.97 14.03 -13.72
C ILE A 225 10.83 14.51 -15.17
N LYS A 226 11.41 15.67 -15.53
CA LYS A 226 11.39 16.19 -16.91
C LYS A 226 12.02 15.22 -17.91
N ILE A 227 13.22 14.73 -17.60
CA ILE A 227 13.93 13.73 -18.43
C ILE A 227 13.10 12.45 -18.59
N THR A 228 12.48 11.98 -17.51
CA THR A 228 11.64 10.76 -17.51
C THR A 228 10.40 10.91 -18.39
N LEU A 229 9.84 12.11 -18.45
CA LEU A 229 8.69 12.43 -19.28
C LEU A 229 9.06 12.80 -20.72
N GLY A 230 10.33 12.68 -21.12
CA GLY A 230 10.78 13.03 -22.48
C GLY A 230 10.80 14.53 -22.77
N GLN A 231 10.74 15.38 -21.74
CA GLN A 231 10.86 16.82 -21.87
C GLN A 231 12.31 17.24 -21.63
N GLN A 232 13.02 17.61 -22.71
CA GLN A 232 14.35 18.22 -22.63
C GLN A 232 14.26 19.68 -22.18
#